data_AF-A0AA40S233-F1
#
_entry.id   AF-A0AA40S233-F1
#
_cell.length_a   1.000
_cell.length_b   1.000
_cell.length_c   1.000
_cell.angle_alpha   90.00
_cell.angle_beta   90.00
_cell.angle_gamma   90.00
#
_symmetry.space_group_name_H-M   'P 1'
#
loop_
_entity.id
_entity.type
_entity.pdbx_description
1 polymer ?
#
loop_
_entity_poly.entity_id
_entity_poly.type
_entity_poly.pdbx_seq_one_letter_code
_entity_poly.pdbx_strand_id
1 'polypeptide(L)'
;MTPDAVVPAHRVLRFGETTTGRTPGRLVDTNPRYGIPMLCNIPSCLAATAIGAAMGALESSREAVSGRVTRGAAAGGGNRMAECATVQLRVAEAAASIDAARTILLRVGGFAAAFE
;
A
#
# COMPACT_ATOMS: atom_id res chain seq x y z
N MET A 1 -14.07 6.46 29.53
CA MET A 1 -12.66 6.08 29.77
C MET A 1 -12.53 5.78 31.24
N THR A 2 -12.26 4.54 31.63
CA THR A 2 -12.12 4.14 33.04
C THR A 2 -10.73 4.55 33.53
N PRO A 3 -10.62 5.54 34.44
CA PRO A 3 -9.33 6.11 34.82
C PRO A 3 -8.40 5.12 35.55
N ASP A 4 -8.96 4.07 36.16
CA ASP A 4 -8.26 3.16 37.09
C ASP A 4 -8.15 1.71 36.58
N ALA A 5 -8.00 1.52 35.27
CA ALA A 5 -7.86 0.18 34.72
C ALA A 5 -6.49 -0.44 35.10
N VAL A 6 -6.50 -1.45 35.96
CA VAL A 6 -5.32 -2.26 36.29
C VAL A 6 -5.05 -3.25 35.15
N VAL A 7 -3.92 -3.10 34.44
CA VAL A 7 -3.51 -3.99 33.35
C VAL A 7 -2.52 -5.04 33.89
N PRO A 8 -2.84 -6.35 33.82
CA PRO A 8 -1.91 -7.41 34.23
C PRO A 8 -0.62 -7.41 33.39
N ALA A 9 0.50 -7.78 34.00
CA ALA A 9 1.82 -7.78 33.34
C ALA A 9 1.87 -8.61 32.05
N HIS A 10 1.19 -9.75 31.99
CA HIS A 10 1.14 -10.63 30.80
C HIS A 10 0.35 -10.04 29.62
N ARG A 11 -0.32 -8.88 29.80
CA ARG A 11 -0.99 -8.13 28.72
C ARG A 11 -0.21 -6.90 28.27
N VAL A 12 1.02 -6.73 28.76
CA VAL A 12 1.90 -5.62 28.42
C VAL A 12 3.06 -6.14 27.56
N LEU A 13 3.30 -5.48 26.43
CA LEU A 13 4.46 -5.71 25.58
C LEU A 13 5.20 -4.39 25.39
N ARG A 14 6.50 -4.35 25.69
CA ARG A 14 7.27 -3.11 25.64
C ARG A 14 7.66 -2.80 24.20
N PHE A 15 7.64 -1.52 23.83
CA PHE A 15 8.01 -1.07 22.48
C PHE A 15 9.38 -1.62 22.04
N GLY A 16 10.39 -1.53 22.91
CA GLY A 16 11.74 -2.03 22.61
C GLY A 16 11.79 -3.54 22.36
N GLU A 17 10.86 -4.33 22.88
CA GLU A 17 10.78 -5.77 22.58
C GLU A 17 10.22 -5.99 21.17
N THR A 18 9.24 -5.18 20.75
CA THR A 18 8.58 -5.28 19.44
C THR A 18 9.49 -4.98 18.25
N THR A 19 10.58 -4.25 18.46
CA THR A 19 11.52 -3.85 17.40
C THR A 19 12.66 -4.85 17.18
N THR A 20 12.78 -5.87 18.04
CA THR A 20 13.91 -6.81 18.02
C THR A 20 13.65 -8.11 17.28
N GLY A 21 12.38 -8.42 16.96
CA GLY A 21 11.98 -9.73 16.45
C GLY A 21 12.09 -10.87 17.47
N ARG A 22 12.31 -10.56 18.76
CA ARG A 22 12.47 -11.51 19.88
C ARG A 22 11.42 -11.30 20.96
N THR A 23 10.17 -11.06 20.56
CA THR A 23 9.07 -10.91 21.52
C THR A 23 8.83 -12.22 22.28
N PRO A 24 8.25 -12.16 23.50
CA PRO A 24 7.91 -13.38 24.26
C PRO A 24 7.07 -14.38 23.46
N GLY A 25 6.14 -13.90 22.61
CA GLY A 25 5.34 -14.75 21.73
C GLY A 25 6.17 -15.50 20.68
N ARG A 26 7.23 -14.89 20.15
CA ARG A 26 8.16 -15.54 19.21
C ARG A 26 9.00 -16.65 19.87
N LEU A 27 9.19 -16.62 21.19
CA LEU A 27 9.89 -17.69 21.89
C LEU A 27 9.05 -18.97 22.00
N VAL A 28 7.72 -18.85 21.84
CA VAL A 28 6.77 -19.97 21.93
C VAL A 28 6.40 -20.49 20.54
N ASP A 29 6.34 -19.62 19.53
CA ASP A 29 5.92 -19.97 18.17
C ASP A 29 7.11 -20.05 17.18
N THR A 30 7.20 -21.15 16.43
CA THR A 30 8.27 -21.38 15.45
C THR A 30 8.02 -20.71 14.09
N ASN A 31 6.83 -20.14 13.86
CA ASN A 31 6.51 -19.46 12.61
C ASN A 31 7.41 -18.21 12.45
N PRO A 32 8.22 -18.15 11.38
CA PRO A 32 9.18 -17.06 11.19
C PRO A 32 8.51 -15.68 11.10
N ARG A 33 7.22 -15.61 10.72
CA ARG A 33 6.45 -14.36 10.62
C ARG A 33 6.34 -13.62 11.97
N TYR A 34 6.32 -14.33 13.09
CA TYR A 34 6.25 -13.68 14.42
C TYR A 34 7.55 -13.00 14.87
N GLY A 35 8.63 -13.13 14.09
CA GLY A 35 9.86 -12.36 14.34
C GLY A 35 10.04 -11.17 13.42
N ILE A 36 9.06 -10.84 12.57
CA ILE A 36 9.10 -9.61 11.80
C ILE A 36 9.00 -8.44 12.79
N PRO A 37 9.99 -7.51 12.83
CA PRO A 37 9.91 -6.35 13.71
C PRO A 37 8.66 -5.52 13.44
N MET A 38 8.03 -5.01 14.50
CA MET A 38 6.78 -4.25 14.40
C MET A 38 6.90 -3.06 13.42
N LEU A 39 8.04 -2.37 13.42
CA LEU A 39 8.31 -1.23 12.54
C LEU A 39 8.54 -1.61 11.08
N CYS A 40 8.68 -2.88 10.75
CA CYS A 40 8.63 -3.37 9.37
C CYS A 40 7.19 -3.69 8.96
N ASN A 41 6.43 -4.33 9.85
CA ASN A 41 5.08 -4.80 9.54
C ASN A 41 4.05 -3.66 9.45
N ILE A 42 4.00 -2.77 10.44
CA ILE A 42 2.99 -1.70 10.49
C ILE A 42 3.07 -0.77 9.27
N PRO A 43 4.24 -0.22 8.89
CA PRO A 43 4.33 0.63 7.70
C PRO A 43 4.02 -0.11 6.41
N SER A 44 4.32 -1.41 6.33
CA SER A 44 3.98 -2.23 5.16
C SER A 44 2.47 -2.35 4.98
N CYS A 45 1.70 -2.51 6.06
CA CYS A 45 0.24 -2.51 5.99
C CYS A 45 -0.30 -1.16 5.48
N LEU A 46 0.23 -0.05 5.98
CA LEU A 46 -0.18 1.29 5.54
C LEU A 46 0.16 1.53 4.06
N ALA A 47 1.36 1.14 3.63
CA ALA A 47 1.80 1.23 2.25
C ALA A 47 0.92 0.38 1.32
N ALA A 48 0.58 -0.85 1.73
CA ALA A 48 -0.30 -1.74 0.97
C ALA A 48 -1.67 -1.08 0.73
N THR A 49 -2.25 -0.45 1.75
CA THR A 49 -3.52 0.29 1.63
C THR A 49 -3.41 1.45 0.64
N ALA A 50 -2.35 2.25 0.73
CA ALA A 50 -2.14 3.38 -0.18
C ALA A 50 -1.95 2.93 -1.64
N ILE A 51 -1.21 1.84 -1.86
CA ILE A 51 -1.02 1.26 -3.20
C ILE A 51 -2.35 0.75 -3.76
N GLY A 52 -3.15 0.05 -2.96
CA GLY A 52 -4.48 -0.40 -3.39
C GLY A 52 -5.42 0.75 -3.76
N ALA A 53 -5.41 1.83 -2.97
CA ALA A 53 -6.18 3.04 -3.30
C ALA A 53 -5.71 3.69 -4.61
N ALA A 54 -4.39 3.76 -4.85
CA ALA A 54 -3.83 4.28 -6.08
C ALA A 54 -4.20 3.42 -7.30
N MET A 55 -4.20 2.09 -7.16
CA MET A 55 -4.67 1.16 -8.20
C MET A 55 -6.13 1.42 -8.57
N GLY A 56 -7.01 1.55 -7.56
CA GLY A 56 -8.42 1.87 -7.79
C GLY A 56 -8.62 3.25 -8.45
N ALA A 57 -7.85 4.25 -8.03
CA ALA A 57 -7.88 5.59 -8.61
C ALA A 57 -7.42 5.59 -10.08
N LEU A 58 -6.40 4.81 -10.43
CA LEU A 58 -5.93 4.66 -11.80
C LEU A 58 -7.01 4.03 -12.68
N GLU A 59 -7.67 2.97 -12.21
CA GLU A 59 -8.74 2.31 -12.96
C GLU A 59 -9.93 3.25 -13.18
N SER A 60 -10.37 3.93 -12.13
CA SER A 60 -11.44 4.93 -12.23
C SER A 60 -11.08 6.08 -13.17
N SER A 61 -9.81 6.52 -13.16
CA SER A 61 -9.32 7.55 -14.07
C SER A 61 -9.33 7.07 -15.52
N ARG A 62 -8.91 5.81 -15.77
CA ARG A 62 -8.90 5.19 -17.08
C ARG A 62 -10.31 5.08 -17.65
N GLU A 63 -11.26 4.59 -16.85
CA GLU A 63 -12.67 4.54 -17.21
C GLU A 63 -13.20 5.93 -17.58
N ALA A 64 -12.96 6.92 -16.71
CA ALA A 64 -13.42 8.29 -16.90
C ALA A 64 -12.87 8.97 -18.17
N VAL A 65 -11.63 8.71 -18.57
CA VAL A 65 -11.05 9.32 -19.80
C VAL A 65 -11.36 8.53 -21.06
N SER A 66 -11.65 7.23 -20.96
CA SER A 66 -11.87 6.35 -22.12
C SER A 66 -13.10 6.76 -22.95
N GLY A 67 -14.20 7.11 -22.29
CA GLY A 67 -15.46 7.52 -22.94
C GLY A 67 -15.60 9.03 -23.15
N ARG A 68 -14.62 9.83 -22.71
CA ARG A 68 -14.77 11.29 -22.65
C ARG A 68 -14.23 11.96 -23.91
N VAL A 69 -15.03 12.87 -24.44
CA VAL A 69 -14.66 13.76 -25.54
C VAL A 69 -14.40 15.15 -24.98
N THR A 70 -13.33 15.81 -25.43
CA THR A 70 -12.98 17.16 -25.01
C THR A 70 -14.07 18.15 -25.43
N ARG A 71 -14.51 18.99 -24.48
CA ARG A 71 -15.47 20.08 -24.74
C ARG A 71 -14.69 21.37 -24.99
N GLY A 72 -14.77 21.95 -26.18
CA GLY A 72 -14.18 23.27 -26.43
C GLY A 72 -14.13 23.69 -27.90
N ALA A 73 -14.07 25.00 -28.15
CA ALA A 73 -13.93 25.63 -29.47
C ALA A 73 -12.46 25.85 -29.89
N ALA A 74 -11.49 25.51 -29.03
CA ALA A 74 -10.06 25.61 -29.31
C ALA A 74 -9.53 24.36 -30.05
N ALA A 75 -8.31 24.43 -30.58
CA ALA A 75 -7.63 23.33 -31.26
C ALA A 75 -7.62 22.06 -30.38
N GLY A 76 -8.38 21.03 -30.79
CA GLY A 76 -8.54 19.78 -30.05
C GLY A 76 -9.93 19.56 -29.43
N GLY A 77 -10.91 20.44 -29.68
CA GLY A 77 -12.32 20.19 -29.38
C GLY A 77 -12.92 19.04 -30.19
N GLY A 78 -13.69 18.17 -29.56
CA GLY A 78 -14.26 16.98 -30.21
C GLY A 78 -13.32 15.77 -30.26
N ASN A 79 -12.11 15.86 -29.73
CA ASN A 79 -11.17 14.75 -29.67
C ASN A 79 -11.50 13.80 -28.52
N ARG A 80 -11.30 12.50 -28.76
CA ARG A 80 -11.37 11.48 -27.70
C ARG A 80 -10.20 11.69 -26.74
N MET A 81 -10.46 11.88 -25.45
CA MET A 81 -9.41 12.07 -24.46
C MET A 81 -8.44 10.89 -24.40
N ALA A 82 -8.92 9.68 -24.69
CA ALA A 82 -8.11 8.47 -24.81
C ALA A 82 -7.02 8.55 -25.91
N GLU A 83 -7.21 9.39 -26.93
CA GLU A 83 -6.27 9.57 -28.04
C GLU A 83 -5.30 10.74 -27.80
N CYS A 84 -5.49 11.52 -26.72
CA CYS A 84 -4.58 12.58 -26.36
C CYS A 84 -3.29 11.99 -25.76
N ALA A 85 -2.16 12.17 -26.44
CA ALA A 85 -0.86 11.68 -25.98
C ALA A 85 -0.51 12.11 -24.55
N THR A 86 -0.89 13.33 -24.15
CA THR A 86 -0.69 13.83 -22.78
C THR A 86 -1.49 13.04 -21.74
N VAL A 87 -2.71 12.60 -22.06
CA VAL A 87 -3.52 11.74 -21.19
C VAL A 87 -2.89 10.35 -21.09
N GLN A 88 -2.47 9.78 -22.23
CA GLN A 88 -1.80 8.47 -22.28
C GLN A 88 -0.51 8.46 -21.44
N LEU A 89 0.31 9.51 -21.55
CA LEU A 89 1.54 9.65 -20.76
C LEU A 89 1.26 9.70 -19.26
N ARG A 90 0.22 10.41 -18.82
CA ARG A 90 -0.15 10.46 -17.38
C ARG A 90 -0.66 9.12 -16.86
N VAL A 91 -1.45 8.41 -17.64
CA VAL A 91 -1.90 7.05 -17.28
C VAL A 91 -0.70 6.10 -17.19
N ALA A 92 0.24 6.17 -18.15
CA ALA A 92 1.45 5.34 -18.15
C ALA A 92 2.37 5.64 -16.95
N GLU A 93 2.60 6.92 -16.65
CA GLU A 93 3.42 7.35 -15.51
C GLU A 93 2.82 6.89 -14.17
N ALA A 94 1.51 7.04 -14.00
CA ALA A 94 0.80 6.57 -12.82
C ALA A 94 0.87 5.03 -12.68
N ALA A 95 0.64 4.30 -13.77
CA ALA A 95 0.73 2.84 -13.79
C ALA A 95 2.13 2.34 -13.40
N ALA A 96 3.17 2.91 -14.02
CA ALA A 96 4.56 2.56 -13.72
C ALA A 96 4.93 2.86 -12.26
N SER A 97 4.48 4.01 -11.73
CA SER A 97 4.76 4.40 -10.35
C SER A 97 4.09 3.47 -9.33
N ILE A 98 2.84 3.07 -9.59
CA ILE A 98 2.10 2.13 -8.75
C ILE A 98 2.74 0.74 -8.76
N ASP A 99 3.12 0.26 -9.95
CA ASP A 99 3.78 -1.04 -10.09
C ASP A 99 5.15 -1.07 -9.39
N ALA A 100 5.93 0.00 -9.53
CA ALA A 100 7.20 0.16 -8.82
C ALA A 100 7.01 0.14 -7.30
N ALA A 101 6.03 0.90 -6.78
CA ALA A 101 5.72 0.92 -5.35
C ALA A 101 5.30 -0.47 -4.83
N ARG A 102 4.45 -1.19 -5.57
CA ARG A 102 4.04 -2.56 -5.26
C ARG A 102 5.23 -3.52 -5.25
N THR A 103 6.09 -3.44 -6.26
CA THR A 103 7.29 -4.28 -6.37
C THR A 103 8.25 -4.04 -5.21
N ILE A 104 8.51 -2.78 -4.86
CA ILE A 104 9.35 -2.41 -3.71
C ILE A 104 8.75 -2.98 -2.42
N LEU A 105 7.45 -2.80 -2.19
CA LEU A 105 6.80 -3.29 -0.97
C LEU A 105 6.90 -4.81 -0.82
N LEU A 106 6.61 -5.56 -1.90
CA LEU A 106 6.68 -7.02 -1.88
C LEU A 106 8.12 -7.54 -1.73
N ARG A 107 9.10 -6.80 -2.27
CA ARG A 107 10.52 -7.16 -2.18
C ARG A 107 11.13 -6.85 -0.83
N VAL A 108 10.80 -5.70 -0.22
CA VAL A 108 11.29 -5.28 1.10
C VAL A 108 10.63 -6.07 2.22
N GLY A 109 9.35 -6.43 2.08
CA GLY A 109 8.61 -7.05 3.16
C GLY A 109 8.90 -8.53 3.42
N GLY A 110 9.72 -9.21 2.61
CA GLY A 110 9.95 -10.65 2.74
C GLY A 110 8.66 -11.49 2.64
N PHE A 111 7.54 -10.89 2.20
CA PHE A 111 6.23 -11.55 2.12
C PHE A 111 6.19 -12.66 1.07
N ALA A 112 7.14 -12.68 0.13
CA ALA A 112 7.31 -13.81 -0.79
C ALA A 112 7.60 -15.14 -0.05
N ALA A 113 8.31 -15.12 1.07
CA ALA A 113 8.55 -16.31 1.91
C ALA A 113 7.40 -16.61 2.90
N ALA A 114 6.34 -15.80 2.88
CA ALA A 114 5.19 -15.90 3.77
C ALA A 114 3.92 -16.40 3.04
N PHE A 115 4.00 -16.70 1.75
CA PHE A 115 2.90 -17.29 0.96
C PHE A 115 3.30 -18.57 0.20
N GLU A 116 4.51 -19.07 0.45
CA GLU A 116 4.91 -20.48 0.22
C GLU A 116 4.95 -21.21 1.57
#